data_AF-A0A6N7C7L8-F1
#
_entry.id   AF-A0A6N7C7L8-F1
#
_cell.length_a   1.000
_cell.length_b   1.000
_cell.length_c   1.000
_cell.angle_alpha   90.00
_cell.angle_beta   90.00
_cell.angle_gamma   90.00
#
_symmetry.space_group_name_H-M   'P 1'
#
loop_
_entity.id
_entity.type
_entity.pdbx_description
1 polymer ?
#
loop_
_entity_poly.entity_id
_entity_poly.type
_entity_poly.pdbx_seq_one_letter_code
_entity_poly.pdbx_strand_id
1 'polypeptide(L)'
;MSGAYPSESDIFEHGIIATGSEIQIPLNVLATTRLPIYSGYDFAIVDSDGSSLNERAIQLAQVNRPHAVADFYEESDVRYCLLATLYHLNQLIRLYTDGCRLFDSTYPSSNSTEGNFNNPRVFYEIDALLGSAKRVYESIRKVLWKHYAPGPQGRWKSIRKAVESPDIPEPFRSELRLSWDTYGETLADYRNCVAHYDPLTDGATTCWMERYEDRWGMTVKLPSNPSAKSRSGYNFDSGPEALRYCHSIAAHLVDLSEQLTRQSTVSQHLNAHSNSS
;
A
#
# COMPACT_ATOMS: atom_id res chain seq x y z
N MET A 1 15.62 26.55 -6.04
CA MET A 1 16.14 26.69 -4.67
C MET A 1 16.71 25.33 -4.27
N SER A 2 18.04 25.16 -4.32
CA SER A 2 18.69 23.90 -3.92
C SER A 2 18.89 23.91 -2.41
N GLY A 3 17.94 23.31 -1.67
CA GLY A 3 18.18 22.95 -0.28
C GLY A 3 19.08 21.72 -0.26
N ALA A 4 20.25 21.81 0.35
CA ALA A 4 21.08 20.64 0.62
C ALA A 4 20.30 19.72 1.57
N TYR A 5 19.95 18.54 1.09
CA TYR A 5 19.24 17.55 1.89
C TYR A 5 20.21 16.83 2.85
N PRO A 6 19.74 16.37 4.03
CA PRO A 6 20.59 15.66 4.98
C PRO A 6 21.24 14.43 4.33
N SER A 7 22.49 14.14 4.69
CA SER A 7 23.31 13.05 4.11
C SER A 7 22.75 11.62 4.33
N GLU A 8 21.65 11.49 5.08
CA GLU A 8 20.96 10.23 5.39
C GLU A 8 19.59 10.13 4.72
N SER A 9 19.28 11.02 3.77
CA SER A 9 17.98 11.05 3.08
C SER A 9 18.16 10.62 1.62
N ASP A 10 17.63 9.45 1.28
CA ASP A 10 17.48 9.06 -0.12
C ASP A 10 16.22 9.75 -0.65
N ILE A 11 16.42 10.71 -1.56
CA ILE A 11 15.36 11.51 -2.17
C ILE A 11 15.14 11.01 -3.57
N PHE A 12 13.96 10.42 -3.77
CA PHE A 12 13.55 9.93 -5.08
C PHE A 12 12.86 11.05 -5.85
N GLU A 13 13.03 11.02 -7.17
CA GLU A 13 12.50 11.99 -8.14
C GLU A 13 10.95 12.07 -8.16
N HIS A 14 10.27 11.28 -7.30
CA HIS A 14 8.82 11.23 -7.18
C HIS A 14 8.28 11.82 -5.87
N GLY A 15 9.13 12.49 -5.07
CA GLY A 15 8.72 13.15 -3.84
C GLY A 15 8.54 12.21 -2.64
N ILE A 16 8.92 10.94 -2.78
CA ILE A 16 9.00 10.00 -1.66
C ILE A 16 10.34 10.27 -0.97
N ILE A 17 10.30 10.62 0.32
CA ILE A 17 11.49 10.81 1.15
C ILE A 17 11.54 9.64 2.11
N ALA A 18 12.58 8.81 1.99
CA ALA A 18 12.85 7.77 2.96
C ALA A 18 13.93 8.29 3.93
N THR A 19 13.59 8.44 5.20
CA THR A 19 14.54 8.76 6.27
C THR A 19 14.78 7.53 7.14
N GLY A 20 16.04 7.32 7.55
CA GLY A 20 16.43 6.21 8.41
C GLY A 20 17.22 6.69 9.63
N SER A 21 16.93 6.11 10.79
CA SER A 21 17.88 6.00 11.91
C SER A 21 17.88 4.55 12.42
N GLU A 22 18.98 4.14 13.06
CA GLU A 22 19.32 2.74 13.38
C GLU A 22 18.17 1.88 13.93
N ILE A 23 18.14 0.65 13.40
CA ILE A 23 17.24 -0.45 13.72
C ILE A 23 17.16 -0.68 15.24
N GLN A 24 15.96 -0.68 15.79
CA GLN A 24 15.67 -1.44 17.01
C GLN A 24 14.79 -2.64 16.67
N ILE A 25 15.45 -3.81 16.63
CA ILE A 25 14.92 -5.19 16.82
C ILE A 25 14.67 -6.00 15.52
N PRO A 26 15.15 -7.27 15.43
CA PRO A 26 15.07 -8.09 14.21
C PRO A 26 13.71 -8.81 14.02
N LEU A 27 13.31 -8.97 12.76
CA LEU A 27 12.20 -9.81 12.31
C LEU A 27 12.48 -11.31 12.57
N ASN A 28 11.67 -11.94 13.41
CA ASN A 28 11.42 -13.37 13.32
C ASN A 28 9.99 -13.71 13.77
N VAL A 29 9.38 -14.65 13.03
CA VAL A 29 8.07 -15.29 13.22
C VAL A 29 6.89 -14.60 12.53
N LEU A 30 6.49 -15.13 11.37
CA LEU A 30 5.18 -14.93 10.76
C LEU A 30 4.59 -16.28 10.35
N ALA A 31 3.68 -16.81 11.20
CA ALA A 31 2.62 -17.71 10.76
C ALA A 31 1.45 -17.84 11.76
N THR A 32 1.59 -17.52 13.06
CA THR A 32 0.58 -18.00 14.04
C THR A 32 0.21 -17.11 15.23
N THR A 33 0.83 -15.94 15.49
CA THR A 33 0.56 -15.17 16.73
C THR A 33 0.05 -13.76 16.49
N ARG A 34 -1.17 -13.47 17.00
CA ARG A 34 -1.88 -12.18 16.99
C ARG A 34 -1.43 -11.26 18.16
N LEU A 35 -0.13 -11.01 18.28
CA LEU A 35 0.42 -10.01 19.22
C LEU A 35 0.62 -8.67 18.49
N PRO A 36 0.80 -7.54 19.22
CA PRO A 36 1.12 -6.25 18.63
C PRO A 36 2.31 -6.38 17.68
N ILE A 37 2.10 -5.95 16.44
CA ILE A 37 3.10 -5.98 15.38
C ILE A 37 4.12 -4.90 15.71
N TYR A 38 5.28 -5.31 16.20
CA TYR A 38 6.46 -4.46 16.24
C TYR A 38 7.15 -4.61 14.89
N SER A 39 6.93 -3.64 14.01
CA SER A 39 7.61 -3.60 12.73
C SER A 39 8.89 -2.77 12.86
N GLY A 40 10.03 -3.44 12.98
CA GLY A 40 11.30 -2.84 12.62
C GLY A 40 11.32 -2.64 11.10
N TYR A 41 11.31 -1.39 10.65
CA TYR A 41 11.57 -1.04 9.26
C TYR A 41 12.92 -0.34 9.17
N ASP A 42 13.68 -0.59 8.10
CA ASP A 42 14.92 0.17 7.83
C ASP A 42 14.60 1.58 7.31
N PHE A 43 13.36 1.82 6.87
CA PHE A 43 12.86 3.09 6.35
C PHE A 43 11.42 3.31 6.84
N ALA A 44 11.11 4.50 7.34
CA ALA A 44 9.74 4.92 7.56
C ALA A 44 9.22 5.60 6.28
N ILE A 45 8.04 5.19 5.79
CA ILE A 45 7.40 5.92 4.68
C ILE A 45 6.76 7.16 5.27
N VAL A 46 7.27 8.31 4.85
CA VAL A 46 6.81 9.61 5.30
C VAL A 46 5.92 10.24 4.24
N ASP A 47 4.72 10.67 4.62
CA ASP A 47 3.81 11.42 3.78
C ASP A 47 4.35 12.85 3.52
N SER A 48 3.75 13.56 2.57
CA SER A 48 4.06 14.94 2.21
C SER A 48 4.03 15.94 3.38
N ASP A 49 3.29 15.62 4.44
CA ASP A 49 3.18 16.41 5.67
C ASP A 49 4.20 16.03 6.76
N GLY A 50 5.06 15.03 6.50
CA GLY A 50 6.04 14.54 7.46
C GLY A 50 5.54 13.40 8.37
N SER A 51 4.30 12.94 8.22
CA SER A 51 3.75 11.86 9.04
C SER A 51 4.14 10.46 8.53
N SER A 52 4.42 9.53 9.45
CA SER A 52 4.74 8.14 9.08
C SER A 52 3.47 7.34 8.80
N LEU A 53 3.32 6.84 7.56
CA LEU A 53 2.19 5.99 7.17
C LEU A 53 2.14 4.71 8.02
N ASN A 54 3.31 4.17 8.37
CA ASN A 54 3.43 2.98 9.20
C ASN A 54 2.94 3.23 10.63
N GLU A 55 3.32 4.36 11.23
CA GLU A 55 2.86 4.71 12.58
C GLU A 55 1.35 4.94 12.61
N ARG A 56 0.83 5.69 11.62
CA ARG A 56 -0.61 5.91 11.43
C ARG A 56 -1.35 4.58 11.32
N ALA A 57 -0.85 3.65 10.50
CA ALA A 57 -1.46 2.33 10.33
C ALA A 57 -1.40 1.43 11.57
N ILE A 58 -0.34 1.52 12.39
CA ILE A 58 -0.24 0.81 13.67
C ILE A 58 -1.27 1.35 14.68
N GLN A 59 -1.55 2.65 14.61
CA GLN A 59 -2.55 3.31 15.46
C GLN A 59 -4.00 3.04 15.03
N LEU A 60 -4.21 2.57 13.80
CA LEU A 60 -5.56 2.22 13.33
C LEU A 60 -6.17 1.08 14.14
N ALA A 61 -7.46 1.26 14.45
CA ALA A 61 -8.27 0.29 15.18
C ALA A 61 -7.60 -0.15 16.50
N GLN A 62 -6.80 0.72 17.13
CA GLN A 62 -6.35 0.50 18.49
C GLN A 62 -7.57 0.42 19.41
N VAL A 63 -7.65 -0.70 20.10
CA VAL A 63 -8.73 -0.99 21.03
C VAL A 63 -8.27 -0.53 22.41
N ASN A 64 -8.86 0.55 22.91
CA ASN A 64 -8.42 1.21 24.14
C ASN A 64 -8.84 0.46 25.42
N ARG A 65 -9.51 -0.69 25.29
CA ARG A 65 -10.09 -1.47 26.38
C ARG A 65 -10.00 -2.99 26.10
N PRO A 66 -10.22 -3.86 27.07
CA PRO A 66 -10.32 -5.31 26.83
C PRO A 66 -11.60 -5.65 26.07
N HIS A 67 -11.48 -6.44 24.99
CA HIS A 67 -12.62 -7.00 24.26
C HIS A 67 -12.35 -8.46 23.89
N ALA A 68 -13.40 -9.24 23.62
CA ALA A 68 -13.20 -10.58 23.07
C ALA A 68 -12.64 -10.45 21.65
N VAL A 69 -11.63 -11.28 21.33
CA VAL A 69 -10.99 -11.28 20.00
C VAL A 69 -12.03 -11.52 18.89
N ALA A 70 -13.09 -12.27 19.20
CA ALA A 70 -14.26 -12.49 18.34
C ALA A 70 -14.93 -11.20 17.85
N ASP A 71 -14.99 -10.19 18.70
CA ASP A 71 -15.78 -8.99 18.47
C ASP A 71 -15.04 -7.93 17.63
N PHE A 72 -13.75 -8.16 17.32
CA PHE A 72 -12.87 -7.22 16.60
C PHE A 72 -12.19 -7.84 15.39
N TYR A 73 -12.64 -9.03 14.96
CA TYR A 73 -12.01 -9.75 13.86
C TYR A 73 -12.02 -8.93 12.57
N GLU A 74 -13.15 -8.34 12.21
CA GLU A 74 -13.29 -7.58 10.98
C GLU A 74 -12.46 -6.29 10.97
N GLU A 75 -12.37 -5.58 12.10
CA GLU A 75 -11.56 -4.37 12.25
C GLU A 75 -10.07 -4.71 12.21
N SER A 76 -9.70 -5.82 12.86
CA SER A 76 -8.34 -6.36 12.81
C SER A 76 -7.94 -6.80 11.40
N ASP A 77 -8.88 -7.33 10.60
CA ASP A 77 -8.65 -7.68 9.20
C ASP A 77 -8.27 -6.44 8.36
N VAL A 78 -8.89 -5.28 8.61
CA VAL A 78 -8.54 -4.01 7.92
C VAL A 78 -7.10 -3.64 8.26
N ARG A 79 -6.78 -3.55 9.55
CA ARG A 79 -5.42 -3.21 10.00
C ARG A 79 -4.38 -4.20 9.47
N TYR A 80 -4.66 -5.50 9.53
CA TYR A 80 -3.77 -6.53 9.02
C TYR A 80 -3.49 -6.36 7.51
N CYS A 81 -4.53 -6.18 6.70
CA CYS A 81 -4.36 -6.01 5.25
C CYS A 81 -3.62 -4.72 4.91
N LEU A 82 -3.85 -3.64 5.67
CA LEU A 82 -3.14 -2.38 5.47
C LEU A 82 -1.66 -2.49 5.85
N LEU A 83 -1.34 -3.13 6.97
CA LEU A 83 0.06 -3.37 7.37
C LEU A 83 0.78 -4.28 6.37
N ALA A 84 0.10 -5.29 5.83
CA ALA A 84 0.64 -6.09 4.73
C ALA A 84 0.92 -5.24 3.47
N THR A 85 0.02 -4.32 3.13
CA THR A 85 0.20 -3.38 2.00
C THR A 85 1.43 -2.51 2.20
N LEU A 86 1.59 -1.91 3.40
CA LEU A 86 2.74 -1.08 3.74
C LEU A 86 4.05 -1.88 3.84
N TYR A 87 4.00 -3.12 4.29
CA TYR A 87 5.15 -4.02 4.28
C TYR A 87 5.68 -4.23 2.86
N HIS A 88 4.79 -4.55 1.91
CA HIS A 88 5.19 -4.74 0.51
C HIS A 88 5.68 -3.44 -0.14
N LEU A 89 5.13 -2.29 0.24
CA LEU A 89 5.64 -0.99 -0.21
C LEU A 89 7.06 -0.74 0.32
N ASN A 90 7.33 -1.08 1.58
CA ASN A 90 8.67 -1.00 2.15
C ASN A 90 9.66 -1.95 1.48
N GLN A 91 9.26 -3.19 1.17
CA GLN A 91 10.11 -4.09 0.40
C GLN A 91 10.37 -3.57 -1.02
N LEU A 92 9.35 -2.99 -1.66
CA LEU A 92 9.49 -2.38 -2.97
C LEU A 92 10.51 -1.23 -2.94
N ILE A 93 10.39 -0.30 -1.99
CA ILE A 93 11.36 0.80 -1.81
C ILE A 93 12.78 0.26 -1.61
N ARG A 94 12.94 -0.78 -0.77
CA ARG A 94 14.25 -1.43 -0.56
C ARG A 94 14.82 -2.01 -1.85
N LEU A 95 14.00 -2.65 -2.68
CA LEU A 95 14.47 -3.17 -3.96
C LEU A 95 14.89 -2.06 -4.94
N TYR A 96 14.21 -0.90 -4.91
CA TYR A 96 14.60 0.28 -5.67
C TYR A 96 15.94 0.83 -5.18
N THR A 97 16.09 1.04 -3.87
CA THR A 97 17.32 1.59 -3.27
C THR A 97 18.51 0.67 -3.50
N ASP A 98 18.35 -0.64 -3.27
CA ASP A 98 19.41 -1.62 -3.49
C ASP A 98 19.83 -1.67 -4.96
N GLY A 99 18.87 -1.55 -5.88
CA GLY A 99 19.13 -1.43 -7.32
C GLY A 99 19.96 -0.20 -7.67
N CYS A 100 19.55 0.98 -7.21
CA CYS A 100 20.29 2.22 -7.41
C CYS A 100 21.70 2.16 -6.83
N ARG A 101 21.86 1.71 -5.59
CA ARG A 101 23.17 1.60 -4.91
C ARG A 101 24.10 0.62 -5.61
N LEU A 102 23.57 -0.49 -6.11
CA LEU A 102 24.35 -1.43 -6.90
C LEU A 102 24.84 -0.77 -8.20
N PHE A 103 23.98 -0.01 -8.88
CA PHE A 103 24.35 0.70 -10.11
C PHE A 103 25.35 1.83 -9.84
N ASP A 104 25.18 2.62 -8.78
CA ASP A 104 26.13 3.67 -8.38
C ASP A 104 27.52 3.07 -8.08
N SER A 105 27.58 1.94 -7.37
CA SER A 105 28.85 1.28 -7.05
C SER A 105 29.50 0.56 -8.23
N THR A 106 28.70 0.00 -9.14
CA THR A 106 29.20 -0.72 -10.32
C THR A 106 29.58 0.22 -11.45
N TYR A 107 28.86 1.34 -11.59
CA TYR A 107 28.99 2.31 -12.68
C TYR A 107 29.12 3.76 -12.16
N PRO A 108 30.14 4.06 -11.32
CA PRO A 108 30.26 5.35 -10.64
C PRO A 108 30.52 6.53 -11.60
N SER A 109 31.20 6.27 -12.72
CA SER A 109 31.71 7.30 -13.65
C SER A 109 31.52 6.92 -15.12
N SER A 110 30.51 6.10 -15.42
CA SER A 110 30.26 5.64 -16.77
C SER A 110 29.58 6.70 -17.63
N ASN A 111 29.96 6.77 -18.91
CA ASN A 111 29.13 7.39 -19.97
C ASN A 111 27.78 6.68 -20.17
N SER A 112 27.55 5.54 -19.51
CA SER A 112 26.27 4.85 -19.50
C SER A 112 25.24 5.72 -18.80
N THR A 113 24.20 6.11 -19.53
CA THR A 113 23.05 6.85 -19.02
C THR A 113 21.87 5.95 -18.69
N GLU A 114 21.91 4.70 -19.14
CA GLU A 114 20.82 3.74 -19.06
C GLU A 114 21.34 2.34 -18.74
N GLY A 115 20.49 1.53 -18.12
CA GLY A 115 20.75 0.13 -17.86
C GLY A 115 19.49 -0.62 -17.42
N ASN A 116 19.64 -1.88 -17.04
CA ASN A 116 18.54 -2.70 -16.57
C ASN A 116 18.96 -3.56 -15.37
N PHE A 117 18.21 -3.49 -14.28
CA PHE A 117 18.52 -4.22 -13.04
C PHE A 117 18.07 -5.68 -13.07
N ASN A 118 17.14 -6.04 -13.98
CA ASN A 118 16.62 -7.40 -14.19
C ASN A 118 16.28 -8.16 -12.89
N ASN A 119 15.54 -7.51 -11.98
CA ASN A 119 15.17 -8.10 -10.70
C ASN A 119 13.67 -8.41 -10.63
N PRO A 120 13.24 -9.67 -10.88
CA PRO A 120 11.83 -10.04 -10.90
C PRO A 120 11.14 -9.90 -9.53
N ARG A 121 11.90 -9.78 -8.43
CA ARG A 121 11.33 -9.56 -7.09
C ARG A 121 10.53 -8.28 -7.01
N VAL A 122 10.89 -7.26 -7.80
CA VAL A 122 10.17 -5.99 -7.86
C VAL A 122 8.71 -6.21 -8.26
N PHE A 123 8.47 -7.08 -9.24
CA PHE A 123 7.12 -7.42 -9.69
C PHE A 123 6.34 -8.27 -8.68
N TYR A 124 7.02 -9.19 -7.99
CA TYR A 124 6.38 -9.96 -6.92
C TYR A 124 5.91 -9.05 -5.78
N GLU A 125 6.70 -8.05 -5.40
CA GLU A 125 6.29 -7.08 -4.39
C GLU A 125 5.15 -6.18 -4.89
N ILE A 126 5.15 -5.78 -6.16
CA ILE A 126 4.02 -5.05 -6.77
C ILE A 126 2.74 -5.91 -6.72
N ASP A 127 2.76 -7.16 -7.18
CA ASP A 127 1.57 -8.04 -7.12
C ASP A 127 1.07 -8.25 -5.69
N ALA A 128 2.00 -8.53 -4.76
CA ALA A 128 1.67 -8.74 -3.37
C ALA A 128 1.07 -7.49 -2.70
N LEU A 129 1.60 -6.31 -3.03
CA LEU A 129 1.04 -5.02 -2.60
C LEU A 129 -0.35 -4.81 -3.16
N LEU A 130 -0.55 -4.93 -4.47
CA LEU A 130 -1.86 -4.72 -5.11
C LEU A 130 -2.90 -5.71 -4.58
N GLY A 131 -2.50 -6.96 -4.36
CA GLY A 131 -3.32 -7.99 -3.73
C GLY A 131 -3.73 -7.63 -2.30
N SER A 132 -2.80 -7.15 -1.48
CA SER A 132 -3.06 -6.73 -0.10
C SER A 132 -3.91 -5.48 -0.03
N ALA A 133 -3.63 -4.47 -0.87
CA ALA A 133 -4.38 -3.24 -1.00
C ALA A 133 -5.85 -3.51 -1.37
N LYS A 134 -6.09 -4.42 -2.32
CA LYS A 134 -7.45 -4.84 -2.68
C LYS A 134 -8.17 -5.50 -1.50
N ARG A 135 -7.47 -6.29 -0.68
CA ARG A 135 -8.03 -6.90 0.53
C ARG A 135 -8.43 -5.87 1.58
N VAL A 136 -7.77 -4.70 1.63
CA VAL A 136 -8.20 -3.59 2.51
C VAL A 136 -9.64 -3.20 2.19
N TYR A 137 -9.99 -2.92 0.93
CA TYR A 137 -11.38 -2.63 0.53
C TYR A 137 -12.35 -3.76 0.91
N GLU A 138 -11.96 -5.02 0.68
CA GLU A 138 -12.80 -6.16 1.02
C GLU A 138 -13.04 -6.30 2.54
N SER A 139 -12.06 -5.91 3.36
CA SER A 139 -12.15 -5.86 4.82
C SER A 139 -12.98 -4.67 5.30
N ILE A 140 -12.80 -3.48 4.70
CA ILE A 140 -13.62 -2.28 4.97
C ILE A 140 -15.09 -2.59 4.78
N ARG A 141 -15.45 -3.28 3.68
CA ARG A 141 -16.81 -3.74 3.43
C ARG A 141 -17.36 -4.60 4.58
N LYS A 142 -16.55 -5.50 5.16
CA LYS A 142 -17.01 -6.37 6.27
C LYS A 142 -17.31 -5.54 7.52
N VAL A 143 -16.43 -4.59 7.84
CA VAL A 143 -16.62 -3.67 8.99
C VAL A 143 -17.88 -2.85 8.80
N LEU A 144 -18.06 -2.25 7.62
CA LEU A 144 -19.24 -1.44 7.32
C LEU A 144 -20.54 -2.26 7.40
N TRP A 145 -20.54 -3.48 6.87
CA TRP A 145 -21.70 -4.37 6.98
C TRP A 145 -22.04 -4.68 8.44
N LYS A 146 -21.02 -5.03 9.23
CA LYS A 146 -21.16 -5.38 10.65
C LYS A 146 -21.82 -4.25 11.46
N HIS A 147 -21.44 -3.01 11.18
CA HIS A 147 -21.89 -1.85 11.96
C HIS A 147 -23.15 -1.17 11.44
N TYR A 148 -23.39 -1.18 10.13
CA TYR A 148 -24.47 -0.41 9.52
C TYR A 148 -25.59 -1.24 8.92
N ALA A 149 -25.30 -2.47 8.49
CA ALA A 149 -26.29 -3.34 7.86
C ALA A 149 -26.27 -4.78 8.41
N PRO A 150 -26.18 -5.00 9.74
CA PRO A 150 -26.28 -6.34 10.28
C PRO A 150 -27.71 -6.84 10.04
N GLY A 151 -27.86 -7.84 9.17
CA GLY A 151 -29.19 -8.28 8.75
C GLY A 151 -29.22 -9.67 8.11
N PRO A 152 -30.44 -10.22 7.94
CA PRO A 152 -30.64 -11.58 7.43
C PRO A 152 -30.24 -11.75 5.96
N GLN A 153 -30.08 -10.64 5.23
CA GLN A 153 -29.67 -10.64 3.82
C GLN A 153 -28.20 -11.05 3.61
N GLY A 154 -27.45 -11.27 4.70
CA GLY A 154 -26.06 -11.69 4.66
C GLY A 154 -25.09 -10.55 4.32
N ARG A 155 -23.80 -10.85 4.32
CA ARG A 155 -22.73 -9.88 4.03
C ARG A 155 -22.83 -9.39 2.58
N TRP A 156 -22.52 -8.11 2.35
CA TRP A 156 -22.39 -7.59 0.98
C TRP A 156 -21.37 -8.40 0.21
N LYS A 157 -21.62 -8.70 -1.08
CA LYS A 157 -20.79 -9.59 -1.91
C LYS A 157 -19.54 -8.94 -2.50
N SER A 158 -19.47 -7.61 -2.52
CA SER A 158 -18.29 -6.85 -2.97
C SER A 158 -18.29 -5.45 -2.37
N ILE A 159 -17.15 -4.77 -2.42
CA ILE A 159 -17.05 -3.36 -2.01
C ILE A 159 -17.95 -2.45 -2.86
N ARG A 160 -18.10 -2.73 -4.16
CA ARG A 160 -19.05 -2.00 -5.04
C ARG A 160 -20.48 -2.04 -4.48
N LYS A 161 -20.90 -3.18 -3.92
CA LYS A 161 -22.23 -3.27 -3.26
C LYS A 161 -22.32 -2.48 -1.97
N ALA A 162 -21.23 -2.35 -1.21
CA ALA A 162 -21.21 -1.47 -0.05
C ALA A 162 -21.32 0.00 -0.45
N VAL A 163 -20.56 0.44 -1.46
CA VAL A 163 -20.58 1.81 -2.00
C VAL A 163 -21.96 2.26 -2.49
N GLU A 164 -22.76 1.32 -2.99
CA GLU A 164 -24.14 1.53 -3.42
C GLU A 164 -25.15 1.53 -2.25
N SER A 165 -24.75 1.09 -1.05
CA SER A 165 -25.67 0.87 0.06
C SER A 165 -26.18 2.19 0.67
N PRO A 166 -27.50 2.34 0.87
CA PRO A 166 -28.05 3.49 1.58
C PRO A 166 -27.74 3.46 3.08
N ASP A 167 -27.36 2.30 3.63
CA ASP A 167 -27.16 2.10 5.08
C ASP A 167 -25.90 2.78 5.62
N ILE A 168 -24.92 3.05 4.75
CA ILE A 168 -23.69 3.75 5.13
C ILE A 168 -23.99 5.26 5.25
N PRO A 169 -23.66 5.90 6.38
CA PRO A 169 -23.93 7.31 6.58
C PRO A 169 -23.08 8.22 5.67
N GLU A 170 -23.64 9.37 5.33
CA GLU A 170 -22.86 10.49 4.79
C GLU A 170 -22.10 11.21 5.93
N PRO A 171 -20.93 11.81 5.66
CA PRO A 171 -20.28 11.98 4.35
C PRO A 171 -19.46 10.77 3.87
N PHE A 172 -19.25 9.78 4.71
CA PHE A 172 -18.31 8.69 4.44
C PHE A 172 -18.69 7.81 3.25
N ARG A 173 -19.99 7.61 3.01
CA ARG A 173 -20.44 6.89 1.80
C ARG A 173 -19.95 7.56 0.52
N SER A 174 -20.03 8.88 0.43
CA SER A 174 -19.52 9.64 -0.72
C SER A 174 -18.01 9.53 -0.85
N GLU A 175 -17.28 9.61 0.27
CA GLU A 175 -15.82 9.42 0.30
C GLU A 175 -15.42 8.02 -0.15
N LEU A 176 -16.11 6.98 0.34
CA LEU A 176 -15.88 5.59 -0.06
C LEU A 176 -16.17 5.35 -1.54
N ARG A 177 -17.21 6.00 -2.08
CA ARG A 177 -17.52 5.95 -3.52
C ARG A 177 -16.40 6.57 -4.35
N LEU A 178 -16.03 7.81 -4.02
CA LEU A 178 -14.96 8.52 -4.71
C LEU A 178 -13.65 7.74 -4.65
N SER A 179 -13.33 7.19 -3.49
CA SER A 179 -12.19 6.31 -3.23
C SER A 179 -12.18 5.09 -4.16
N TRP A 180 -13.32 4.37 -4.23
CA TRP A 180 -13.44 3.19 -5.11
C TRP A 180 -13.33 3.55 -6.58
N ASP A 181 -14.03 4.60 -7.04
CA ASP A 181 -14.05 5.02 -8.44
C ASP A 181 -12.68 5.55 -8.90
N THR A 182 -11.95 6.23 -8.02
CA THR A 182 -10.63 6.82 -8.34
C THR A 182 -9.51 5.78 -8.26
N TYR A 183 -9.49 4.99 -7.20
CA TYR A 183 -8.36 4.10 -6.89
C TYR A 183 -8.73 2.63 -6.98
N GLY A 184 -9.89 2.23 -6.45
CA GLY A 184 -10.29 0.84 -6.30
C GLY A 184 -10.49 0.07 -7.61
N GLU A 185 -11.11 0.69 -8.61
CA GLU A 185 -11.32 0.05 -9.93
C GLU A 185 -9.98 -0.15 -10.65
N THR A 186 -9.19 0.92 -10.76
CA THR A 186 -7.86 0.89 -11.37
C THR A 186 -6.93 -0.10 -10.66
N LEU A 187 -6.98 -0.16 -9.32
CA LEU A 187 -6.24 -1.14 -8.51
C LEU A 187 -6.63 -2.59 -8.86
N ALA A 188 -7.93 -2.85 -9.02
CA ALA A 188 -8.39 -4.18 -9.39
C ALA A 188 -7.93 -4.57 -10.80
N ASP A 189 -7.93 -3.62 -11.74
CA ASP A 189 -7.43 -3.81 -13.09
C ASP A 189 -5.93 -4.08 -13.10
N TYR A 190 -5.11 -3.26 -12.41
CA TYR A 190 -3.67 -3.50 -12.30
C TYR A 190 -3.34 -4.85 -11.65
N ARG A 191 -4.04 -5.22 -10.58
CA ARG A 191 -3.85 -6.53 -9.95
C ARG A 191 -4.14 -7.66 -10.94
N ASN A 192 -5.20 -7.54 -11.74
CA ASN A 192 -5.52 -8.56 -12.73
C ASN A 192 -4.50 -8.57 -13.87
N CYS A 193 -4.04 -7.40 -14.31
CA CYS A 193 -2.97 -7.23 -15.28
C CYS A 193 -1.70 -7.96 -14.85
N VAL A 194 -1.18 -7.61 -13.67
CA VAL A 194 0.06 -8.19 -13.12
C VAL A 194 -0.10 -9.69 -12.86
N ALA A 195 -1.20 -10.13 -12.26
CA ALA A 195 -1.38 -11.54 -11.90
C ALA A 195 -1.60 -12.48 -13.10
N HIS A 196 -2.11 -11.99 -14.23
CA HIS A 196 -2.55 -12.85 -15.35
C HIS A 196 -1.80 -12.65 -16.65
N TYR A 197 -1.22 -11.46 -16.89
CA TYR A 197 -0.80 -11.08 -18.24
C TYR A 197 0.61 -10.48 -18.30
N ASP A 198 1.25 -10.22 -17.16
CA ASP A 198 2.66 -9.85 -17.10
C ASP A 198 3.51 -11.01 -16.54
N PRO A 199 3.73 -12.09 -17.32
CA PRO A 199 4.65 -13.11 -16.88
C PRO A 199 6.05 -12.55 -17.08
N LEU A 200 6.77 -12.32 -15.97
CA LEU A 200 8.06 -12.90 -15.53
C LEU A 200 9.06 -13.48 -16.57
N THR A 201 8.88 -13.29 -17.88
CA THR A 201 9.61 -14.04 -18.90
C THR A 201 10.75 -13.27 -19.54
N ASP A 202 10.79 -11.94 -19.43
CA ASP A 202 11.92 -11.14 -19.91
C ASP A 202 12.19 -9.98 -18.94
N GLY A 203 12.73 -10.28 -17.76
CA GLY A 203 13.08 -9.25 -16.77
C GLY A 203 14.08 -8.19 -17.30
N ALA A 204 14.67 -8.41 -18.47
CA ALA A 204 15.50 -7.46 -19.21
C ALA A 204 14.77 -6.20 -19.72
N THR A 205 13.44 -6.10 -19.61
CA THR A 205 12.67 -4.95 -20.14
C THR A 205 11.84 -4.21 -19.11
N THR A 206 11.98 -4.53 -17.82
CA THR A 206 10.96 -4.13 -16.84
C THR A 206 11.46 -3.32 -15.65
N CYS A 207 12.75 -3.40 -15.29
CA CYS A 207 13.39 -2.56 -14.27
C CYS A 207 14.48 -1.70 -14.92
N TRP A 208 14.07 -0.55 -15.44
CA TRP A 208 14.95 0.38 -16.12
C TRP A 208 15.76 1.18 -15.10
N MET A 209 17.04 1.34 -15.38
CA MET A 209 17.91 2.22 -14.62
C MET A 209 18.26 3.40 -15.52
N GLU A 210 18.05 4.61 -15.02
CA GLU A 210 18.39 5.85 -15.71
C GLU A 210 19.30 6.69 -14.81
N ARG A 211 20.28 7.38 -15.39
CA ARG A 211 21.16 8.26 -14.65
C ARG A 211 20.58 9.67 -14.58
N TYR A 212 20.36 10.14 -13.37
CA TYR A 212 19.89 11.49 -13.06
C TYR A 212 21.02 12.27 -12.41
N GLU A 213 21.65 13.15 -13.18
CA GLU A 213 22.86 13.89 -12.77
C GLU A 213 23.96 12.92 -12.30
N ASP A 214 24.23 12.88 -10.99
CA ASP A 214 25.28 12.07 -10.37
C ASP A 214 24.78 10.78 -9.71
N ARG A 215 23.50 10.40 -9.90
CA ARG A 215 22.89 9.23 -9.25
C ARG A 215 22.08 8.37 -10.21
N TRP A 216 22.02 7.07 -9.95
CA TRP A 216 21.10 6.17 -10.66
C TRP A 216 19.71 6.18 -10.03
N GLY A 217 18.67 6.19 -10.87
CA GLY A 217 17.28 5.97 -10.48
C GLY A 217 16.71 4.73 -11.16
N MET A 218 15.82 4.02 -10.47
CA MET A 218 15.12 2.86 -11.01
C MET A 218 13.68 3.25 -11.37
N THR A 219 13.23 2.81 -12.54
CA THR A 219 11.89 3.02 -13.07
C THR A 219 11.26 1.70 -13.47
N VAL A 220 10.08 1.41 -12.94
CA VAL A 220 9.21 0.32 -13.43
C VAL A 220 7.92 0.93 -13.92
N LYS A 221 7.61 0.74 -15.21
CA LYS A 221 6.37 1.24 -15.79
C LYS A 221 5.26 0.20 -15.68
N LEU A 222 4.11 0.61 -15.18
CA LEU A 222 2.86 -0.14 -15.33
C LEU A 222 2.19 0.26 -16.66
N PRO A 223 1.32 -0.56 -17.26
CA PRO A 223 0.66 -0.17 -18.50
C PRO A 223 -0.39 0.93 -18.25
N SER A 224 -0.52 1.91 -19.15
CA SER A 224 -1.53 2.98 -19.05
C SER A 224 -2.97 2.47 -19.24
N ASN A 225 -3.14 1.25 -19.73
CA ASN A 225 -4.41 0.60 -20.01
C ASN A 225 -4.53 -0.79 -19.33
N PRO A 226 -4.51 -0.86 -17.99
CA PRO A 226 -4.46 -2.13 -17.25
C PRO A 226 -5.68 -3.05 -17.46
N SER A 227 -6.79 -2.51 -17.93
CA SER A 227 -8.02 -3.26 -18.26
C SER A 227 -7.93 -4.06 -19.57
N ALA A 228 -6.85 -3.90 -20.35
CA ALA A 228 -6.64 -4.70 -21.55
C ALA A 228 -6.53 -6.20 -21.20
N LYS A 229 -7.20 -7.04 -22.00
CA LYS A 229 -7.35 -8.49 -21.75
C LYS A 229 -6.24 -9.34 -22.37
N SER A 230 -5.16 -8.71 -22.84
CA SER A 230 -4.08 -9.39 -23.54
C SER A 230 -2.77 -8.62 -23.37
N ARG A 231 -1.66 -9.36 -23.19
CA ARG A 231 -0.32 -8.79 -23.03
C ARG A 231 0.09 -7.88 -24.19
N SER A 232 -0.15 -8.28 -25.43
CA SER A 232 0.18 -7.49 -26.62
C SER A 232 -0.63 -6.20 -26.76
N GLY A 233 -1.69 -6.03 -25.96
CA GLY A 233 -2.50 -4.83 -25.94
C GLY A 233 -2.04 -3.80 -24.93
N TYR A 234 -1.06 -4.11 -24.08
CA TYR A 234 -0.57 -3.19 -23.06
C TYR A 234 0.29 -2.09 -23.64
N ASN A 235 0.02 -0.86 -23.20
CA ASN A 235 0.78 0.32 -23.55
C ASN A 235 1.60 0.79 -22.35
N PHE A 236 2.91 0.67 -22.41
CA PHE A 236 3.82 1.09 -21.34
C PHE A 236 4.43 2.48 -21.57
N ASP A 237 4.21 3.10 -22.73
CA ASP A 237 4.89 4.36 -23.10
C ASP A 237 4.47 5.50 -22.16
N SER A 238 3.18 5.59 -21.87
CA SER A 238 2.54 6.62 -21.06
C SER A 238 2.04 6.11 -19.70
N GLY A 239 2.46 4.93 -19.30
CA GLY A 239 2.04 4.29 -18.07
C GLY A 239 2.61 4.95 -16.82
N PRO A 240 1.95 4.82 -15.65
CA PRO A 240 2.49 5.36 -14.43
C PRO A 240 3.71 4.55 -13.96
N GLU A 241 4.60 5.23 -13.24
CA GLU A 241 5.67 4.58 -12.52
C GLU A 241 5.07 3.79 -11.32
N ALA A 242 5.52 2.55 -11.16
CA ALA A 242 4.91 1.56 -10.29
C ALA A 242 5.07 1.92 -8.80
N LEU A 243 6.26 2.36 -8.37
CA LEU A 243 6.50 2.74 -6.99
C LEU A 243 5.62 3.93 -6.59
N ARG A 244 5.53 4.96 -7.43
CA ARG A 244 4.66 6.12 -7.23
C ARG A 244 3.19 5.73 -7.16
N TYR A 245 2.72 4.86 -8.07
CA TYR A 245 1.35 4.36 -8.04
C TYR A 245 1.06 3.58 -6.75
N CYS A 246 1.96 2.65 -6.38
CA CYS A 246 1.84 1.85 -5.16
C CYS A 246 1.83 2.71 -3.89
N HIS A 247 2.70 3.72 -3.83
CA HIS A 247 2.73 4.70 -2.75
C HIS A 247 1.41 5.47 -2.64
N SER A 248 0.91 6.00 -3.75
CA SER A 248 -0.37 6.74 -3.78
C SER A 248 -1.54 5.88 -3.29
N ILE A 249 -1.59 4.60 -3.70
CA ILE A 249 -2.61 3.67 -3.22
C ILE A 249 -2.47 3.41 -1.73
N ALA A 250 -1.25 3.17 -1.24
CA ALA A 250 -1.02 2.88 0.17
C ALA A 250 -1.41 4.07 1.07
N ALA A 251 -0.97 5.28 0.73
CA ALA A 251 -1.30 6.51 1.45
C ALA A 251 -2.83 6.73 1.50
N HIS A 252 -3.49 6.64 0.34
CA HIS A 252 -4.95 6.76 0.25
C HIS A 252 -5.68 5.70 1.11
N LEU A 253 -5.19 4.46 1.14
CA LEU A 253 -5.80 3.41 1.96
C LEU A 253 -5.59 3.62 3.46
N VAL A 254 -4.48 4.24 3.88
CA VAL A 254 -4.29 4.69 5.27
C VAL A 254 -5.35 5.75 5.60
N ASP A 255 -5.48 6.80 4.78
CA ASP A 255 -6.47 7.87 4.97
C ASP A 255 -7.90 7.34 5.05
N LEU A 256 -8.29 6.48 4.10
CA LEU A 256 -9.61 5.87 4.06
C LEU A 256 -9.89 5.02 5.30
N SER A 257 -8.88 4.28 5.78
CA SER A 257 -9.01 3.46 6.98
C SER A 257 -9.13 4.32 8.24
N GLU A 258 -8.43 5.46 8.31
CA GLU A 258 -8.61 6.44 9.38
C GLU A 258 -10.03 7.00 9.38
N GLN A 259 -10.54 7.42 8.22
CA GLN A 259 -11.90 7.91 8.06
C GLN A 259 -12.95 6.87 8.48
N LEU A 260 -12.72 5.59 8.16
CA LEU A 260 -13.55 4.48 8.64
C LEU A 260 -13.55 4.40 10.17
N THR A 261 -12.38 4.46 10.81
CA THR A 261 -12.29 4.39 12.28
C THR A 261 -12.90 5.60 12.99
N ARG A 262 -12.94 6.76 12.32
CA ARG A 262 -13.58 7.98 12.82
C ARG A 262 -15.11 7.95 12.72
N GLN A 263 -15.69 7.01 11.97
CA GLN A 263 -17.14 6.88 11.90
C GLN A 263 -17.73 6.63 13.28
N SER A 264 -18.80 7.35 13.64
CA SER A 264 -19.35 7.35 15.01
C SER A 264 -19.67 5.96 15.53
N THR A 265 -20.36 5.13 14.74
CA THR A 265 -20.72 3.76 15.12
C THR A 265 -19.49 2.86 15.29
N VAL A 266 -18.52 2.95 14.38
CA VAL A 266 -17.28 2.16 14.43
C VAL A 266 -16.42 2.60 15.62
N SER A 267 -16.22 3.90 15.80
CA SER A 267 -15.48 4.49 16.91
C SER A 267 -16.12 4.18 18.25
N GLN A 268 -17.45 4.25 18.35
CA GLN A 268 -18.18 3.82 19.55
C GLN A 268 -17.92 2.35 19.85
N HIS A 269 -17.97 1.46 18.85
CA HIS A 269 -17.65 0.05 19.06
C HIS A 269 -16.23 -0.18 19.54
N LEU A 270 -15.25 0.52 18.96
CA LEU A 270 -13.83 0.46 19.36
C LEU A 270 -13.57 0.99 20.79
N ASN A 271 -14.45 1.85 21.31
CA ASN A 271 -14.30 2.51 22.61
C ASN A 271 -15.27 2.03 23.70
N ALA A 272 -16.38 1.39 23.34
CA ALA A 272 -17.44 1.00 24.25
C ALA A 272 -17.26 -0.45 24.71
N HIS A 273 -17.11 -0.66 26.01
CA HIS A 273 -17.54 -1.82 26.83
C HIS A 273 -17.16 -1.54 28.29
N SER A 274 -18.01 -0.81 29.03
CA SER A 274 -17.85 -0.61 30.49
C SER A 274 -19.14 -0.73 31.30
N ASN A 275 -20.27 -1.18 30.73
CA ASN A 275 -21.55 -1.18 31.45
C ASN A 275 -22.27 -2.55 31.51
N SER A 276 -21.54 -3.66 31.34
CA SER A 276 -22.13 -5.00 31.42
C SER A 276 -21.19 -5.99 32.11
N SER A 277 -20.83 -5.68 33.35
CA SER A 277 -20.35 -6.64 34.35
C SER A 277 -20.52 -6.03 35.74
#